data_AF-A0A915CEE8-F1
#
_entry.id   AF-A0A915CEE8-F1
#
_cell.length_a   1.000
_cell.length_b   1.000
_cell.length_c   1.000
_cell.angle_alpha   90.00
_cell.angle_beta   90.00
_cell.angle_gamma   90.00
#
_symmetry.space_group_name_H-M   'P 1'
#
loop_
_entity.id
_entity.type
_entity.pdbx_description
1 polymer ?
#
loop_
_entity_poly.entity_id
_entity_poly.type
_entity_poly.pdbx_seq_one_letter_code
_entity_poly.pdbx_strand_id
1 'polypeptide(L)'
;MAKSGSTFLARMLQACDAGARNLLVLSEIDAFGAIALRIADFSITIQQARTLLLASLRFACKDQLCEQTIILRMRWNCTRLVPHMKAIAPSVTHIFIGRRNLEQAIITQIAACSNDGELFSMVNALMNSF
;
A
#
# COMPACT_ATOMS: atom_id res chain seq x y z
N MET A 1 -0.76 -6.62 -4.37
CA MET A 1 -1.62 -6.59 -5.57
C MET A 1 -3.03 -6.16 -5.13
N ALA A 2 -3.76 -5.39 -5.93
CA ALA A 2 -5.18 -5.15 -5.64
C ALA A 2 -5.96 -6.48 -5.66
N LYS A 3 -7.05 -6.58 -4.89
CA LYS A 3 -7.91 -7.78 -4.81
C LYS A 3 -7.20 -9.08 -4.36
N SER A 4 -6.08 -8.97 -3.65
CA SER A 4 -5.38 -10.12 -3.05
C SER A 4 -5.93 -10.56 -1.69
N GLY A 5 -6.97 -9.89 -1.17
CA GLY A 5 -7.51 -10.14 0.17
C GLY A 5 -6.81 -9.36 1.29
N SER A 6 -5.83 -8.50 0.97
CA SER A 6 -5.13 -7.68 1.97
C SER A 6 -6.07 -6.77 2.78
N THR A 7 -7.09 -6.18 2.14
CA THR A 7 -8.12 -5.38 2.82
C THR A 7 -9.02 -6.23 3.71
N PHE A 8 -9.31 -7.48 3.31
CA PHE A 8 -10.11 -8.40 4.12
C PHE A 8 -9.34 -8.81 5.38
N LEU A 9 -8.07 -9.19 5.24
CA LEU A 9 -7.20 -9.50 6.39
C LEU A 9 -7.08 -8.30 7.34
N ALA A 10 -6.85 -7.10 6.81
CA ALA A 10 -6.81 -5.86 7.58
C ALA A 10 -8.08 -5.67 8.44
N ARG A 11 -9.26 -5.84 7.82
CA ARG A 11 -10.54 -5.73 8.53
C ARG A 11 -10.72 -6.81 9.58
N MET A 12 -10.30 -8.05 9.30
CA MET A 12 -10.34 -9.13 10.29
C MET A 12 -9.47 -8.81 11.50
N LEU A 13 -8.23 -8.37 11.27
CA LEU A 13 -7.30 -8.01 12.35
C LEU A 13 -7.85 -6.86 13.20
N GLN A 14 -8.43 -5.84 12.57
CA GLN A 14 -9.06 -4.74 13.29
C GLN A 14 -10.29 -5.20 14.08
N ALA A 15 -11.09 -6.14 13.55
CA ALA A 15 -12.26 -6.68 14.23
C ALA A 15 -11.89 -7.53 15.46
N CYS A 16 -10.76 -8.26 15.41
CA CYS A 16 -10.24 -8.99 16.57
C CYS A 16 -9.82 -8.08 17.73
N ASP A 17 -9.55 -6.80 17.46
CA ASP A 17 -9.09 -5.81 18.44
C ASP A 17 -10.15 -4.73 18.77
N ALA A 18 -11.43 -4.98 18.48
CA ALA A 18 -12.49 -3.98 18.59
C ALA A 18 -12.61 -3.31 19.99
N GLY A 19 -12.21 -4.03 21.06
CA GLY A 19 -12.30 -3.54 22.44
C GLY A 19 -11.00 -2.99 23.04
N ALA A 20 -9.83 -3.49 22.63
CA ALA A 20 -8.57 -3.21 23.32
C ALA A 20 -7.74 -2.09 22.66
N ARG A 21 -7.97 -1.79 21.38
CA ARG A 21 -7.27 -0.76 20.61
C ARG A 21 -5.74 -0.96 20.55
N ASN A 22 -5.27 -2.19 20.73
CA ASN A 22 -3.86 -2.55 20.63
C ASN A 22 -3.35 -2.56 19.18
N LEU A 23 -4.24 -2.53 18.19
CA LEU A 23 -3.94 -2.66 16.78
C LEU A 23 -4.57 -1.52 15.98
N LEU A 24 -3.75 -0.87 15.18
CA LEU A 24 -4.19 0.14 14.23
C LEU A 24 -3.81 -0.26 12.81
N VAL A 25 -4.81 -0.51 11.97
CA VAL A 25 -4.57 -0.67 10.53
C VAL A 25 -4.70 0.66 9.81
N LEU A 26 -3.57 1.18 9.34
CA LEU A 26 -3.55 2.32 8.43
C LEU A 26 -3.66 1.84 6.98
N SER A 27 -4.56 2.50 6.26
CA SER A 27 -4.72 2.31 4.84
C SER A 27 -3.52 2.89 4.06
N GLU A 28 -3.55 2.78 2.73
CA GLU A 28 -2.40 3.06 1.88
C GLU A 28 -1.92 4.52 2.00
N ILE A 29 -0.71 4.72 2.52
CA ILE A 29 -0.09 6.05 2.63
C ILE A 29 0.29 6.52 1.22
N ASP A 30 -0.39 7.53 0.69
CA ASP A 30 -0.14 8.04 -0.67
C ASP A 30 1.30 8.54 -0.87
N ALA A 31 1.92 9.10 0.17
CA ALA A 31 3.32 9.51 0.16
C ALA A 31 4.27 8.35 -0.21
N PHE A 32 3.98 7.12 0.22
CA PHE A 32 4.78 5.97 -0.16
C PHE A 32 4.67 5.71 -1.66
N GLY A 33 3.47 5.79 -2.22
CA GLY A 33 3.27 5.66 -3.67
C GLY A 33 4.07 6.68 -4.47
N ALA A 34 4.04 7.95 -4.03
CA ALA A 34 4.80 9.02 -4.67
C ALA A 34 6.32 8.80 -4.57
N ILE A 35 6.84 8.43 -3.40
CA ILE A 35 8.27 8.14 -3.22
C ILE A 35 8.69 6.95 -4.10
N ALA A 36 7.86 5.90 -4.18
CA ALA A 36 8.16 4.74 -5.01
C ALA A 36 8.28 5.09 -6.50
N LEU A 37 7.42 5.99 -7.00
CA LEU A 37 7.51 6.50 -8.37
C LEU A 37 8.77 7.35 -8.58
N ARG A 38 9.10 8.22 -7.62
CA ARG A 38 10.29 9.09 -7.67
C ARG A 38 11.62 8.33 -7.60
N ILE A 39 11.62 7.16 -6.97
CA ILE A 39 12.77 6.24 -7.03
C ILE A 39 12.83 5.56 -8.41
N ALA A 40 11.68 5.17 -8.96
CA ALA A 40 11.59 4.44 -10.22
C ALA A 40 12.01 5.28 -11.44
N ASP A 41 11.75 6.59 -11.42
CA ASP A 41 12.13 7.54 -12.46
C ASP A 41 13.50 8.19 -12.22
N PHE A 42 14.22 7.79 -11.16
CA PHE A 42 15.51 8.34 -10.74
C PHE A 42 15.49 9.85 -10.46
N SER A 43 14.32 10.45 -10.22
CA SER A 43 14.20 11.90 -9.98
C SER A 43 14.68 12.34 -8.59
N ILE A 44 14.89 11.39 -7.66
CA ILE A 44 15.47 11.66 -6.35
C ILE A 44 16.59 10.67 -6.02
N THR A 45 17.54 11.11 -5.19
CA THR A 45 18.59 10.22 -4.67
C THR A 45 18.02 9.22 -3.67
N ILE A 46 18.71 8.09 -3.50
CA ILE A 46 18.35 7.07 -2.50
C ILE A 46 18.31 7.64 -1.08
N GLN A 47 19.22 8.57 -0.76
CA GLN A 47 19.27 9.21 0.55
C GLN A 47 18.04 10.10 0.79
N GLN A 48 17.66 10.93 -0.19
CA GLN A 48 16.43 11.74 -0.11
C GLN A 48 15.20 10.85 0.03
N ALA A 49 15.13 9.76 -0.75
CA ALA A 49 14.02 8.81 -0.67
C ALA A 49 13.88 8.19 0.73
N ARG A 50 15.00 7.76 1.33
CA ARG A 50 15.03 7.22 2.70
C ARG A 50 14.60 8.27 3.74
N THR A 51 15.06 9.50 3.61
CA THR A 51 14.67 10.60 4.51
C THR A 51 13.17 10.89 4.42
N LEU A 52 12.63 10.98 3.20
CA LEU A 52 11.20 11.19 2.97
C LEU A 52 10.36 10.03 3.49
N LEU A 53 10.82 8.79 3.30
CA LEU A 53 10.15 7.60 3.79
C LEU A 53 10.07 7.59 5.32
N LEU A 54 11.17 7.95 6.00
CA LEU A 54 11.23 8.04 7.46
C LEU A 54 10.35 9.17 8.00
N ALA A 55 10.39 10.34 7.36
CA ALA A 55 9.53 11.46 7.72
C ALA A 55 8.04 11.10 7.56
N SER A 56 7.69 10.45 6.45
CA SER A 56 6.32 9.98 6.17
C SER A 56 5.86 8.95 7.20
N LEU A 57 6.74 8.01 7.58
CA LEU A 57 6.46 7.01 8.61
C LEU A 57 6.23 7.67 9.98
N ARG A 58 7.13 8.57 10.39
CA ARG A 58 6.99 9.31 11.66
C ARG A 58 5.72 10.13 11.70
N PHE A 59 5.37 10.78 10.59
CA PHE A 59 4.12 11.54 10.50
C PHE A 59 2.89 10.65 10.63
N ALA A 60 2.87 9.49 9.96
CA ALA A 60 1.77 8.53 10.06
C ALA A 60 1.61 7.95 11.49
N CYS A 61 2.72 7.86 12.22
CA CYS A 61 2.77 7.29 13.57
C CYS A 61 2.75 8.34 14.70
N LYS A 62 2.63 9.64 14.40
CA LYS A 62 2.90 10.71 15.38
C LYS A 62 1.92 10.73 16.57
N ASP A 63 0.67 10.36 16.35
CA ASP A 63 -0.42 10.44 17.34
C ASP A 63 -0.85 9.05 17.86
N GLN A 64 0.01 8.04 17.72
CA GLN A 64 -0.35 6.66 18.08
C GLN A 64 -0.09 6.36 19.55
N LEU A 65 -0.90 5.47 20.11
CA LEU A 65 -0.79 5.06 21.51
C LEU A 65 0.55 4.34 21.74
N CYS A 66 1.09 4.48 22.96
CA CYS A 66 2.26 3.72 23.37
C CYS A 66 1.94 2.21 23.26
N GLU A 67 2.90 1.42 22.76
CA GLU A 67 2.78 -0.04 22.57
C GLU A 67 1.72 -0.51 21.55
N GLN A 68 1.09 0.41 20.82
CA GLN A 68 0.15 0.03 19.76
C GLN A 68 0.87 -0.59 18.56
N THR A 69 0.37 -1.72 18.08
CA THR A 69 0.85 -2.36 16.85
C THR A 69 0.24 -1.68 15.64
N ILE A 70 1.08 -1.10 14.79
CA ILE A 70 0.65 -0.40 13.57
C ILE A 70 0.84 -1.29 12.36
N ILE A 71 -0.24 -1.53 11.62
CA ILE A 71 -0.22 -2.27 10.36
C ILE A 71 -0.38 -1.28 9.21
N LEU A 72 0.69 -1.13 8.43
CA LEU A 72 0.69 -0.27 7.24
C LEU A 72 0.38 -1.11 6.00
N ARG A 73 -0.80 -0.93 5.42
CA ARG A 73 -1.11 -1.55 4.13
C ARG A 73 -0.46 -0.75 3.00
N MET A 74 0.32 -1.39 2.14
CA MET A 74 1.00 -0.73 1.02
C MET A 74 0.45 -1.20 -0.33
N ARG A 75 0.39 -0.27 -1.30
CA ARG A 75 0.10 -0.59 -2.71
C ARG A 75 1.23 -1.44 -3.30
N TRP A 76 0.91 -2.17 -4.38
CA TRP A 76 1.86 -3.08 -5.02
C TRP A 76 3.09 -2.37 -5.61
N ASN A 77 2.93 -1.13 -6.09
CA ASN A 77 4.02 -0.30 -6.61
C ASN A 77 5.02 0.09 -5.51
N CYS A 78 4.61 0.04 -4.24
CA CYS A 78 5.46 0.33 -3.10
C CYS A 78 6.37 -0.83 -2.67
N THR A 79 6.31 -2.00 -3.31
CA THR A 79 7.20 -3.14 -3.01
C THR A 79 8.68 -2.77 -3.15
N ARG A 80 8.99 -1.84 -4.07
CA ARG A 80 10.33 -1.27 -4.26
C ARG A 80 10.85 -0.49 -3.04
N LEU A 81 9.97 -0.03 -2.14
CA LEU A 81 10.36 0.67 -0.93
C LEU A 81 10.86 -0.27 0.17
N VAL A 82 10.59 -1.58 0.09
CA VAL A 82 10.92 -2.54 1.16
C VAL A 82 12.40 -2.49 1.57
N PRO A 83 13.39 -2.49 0.65
CA PRO A 83 14.80 -2.38 1.02
C PRO A 83 15.13 -1.04 1.70
N HIS A 84 14.47 0.05 1.29
CA HIS A 84 14.67 1.36 1.88
C HIS A 84 14.03 1.46 3.27
N MET A 85 12.85 0.87 3.44
CA MET A 85 12.15 0.79 4.74
C MET A 85 12.96 0.00 5.75
N LYS A 86 13.48 -1.17 5.36
CA LYS A 86 14.34 -1.99 6.22
C LYS A 86 15.61 -1.25 6.66
N ALA A 87 16.12 -0.35 5.83
CA ALA A 87 17.30 0.45 6.16
C ALA A 87 17.00 1.59 7.16
N ILE A 88 15.79 2.17 7.15
CA ILE A 88 15.43 3.31 8.02
C ILE A 88 14.64 2.90 9.27
N ALA A 89 13.99 1.75 9.23
CA ALA A 89 13.09 1.24 10.26
C ALA A 89 13.23 -0.30 10.34
N PRO A 90 14.36 -0.81 10.88
CA PRO A 90 14.68 -2.24 10.86
C PRO A 90 13.74 -3.09 11.70
N SER A 91 12.99 -2.49 12.63
CA SER A 91 11.96 -3.14 13.44
C SER A 91 10.65 -3.41 12.67
N VAL A 92 10.50 -2.87 11.45
CA VAL A 92 9.30 -3.09 10.63
C VAL A 92 9.34 -4.47 9.99
N THR A 93 8.34 -5.29 10.31
CA THR A 93 8.13 -6.60 9.67
C THR A 93 7.33 -6.44 8.38
N HIS A 94 7.80 -7.08 7.31
CA HIS A 94 7.16 -7.03 6.00
C HIS A 94 6.41 -8.35 5.72
N ILE A 95 5.12 -8.24 5.39
CA ILE A 95 4.26 -9.39 5.05
C ILE A 95 3.74 -9.20 3.63
N PHE A 96 3.97 -10.20 2.77
CA PHE A 96 3.51 -10.19 1.38
C PHE A 96 2.25 -11.04 1.23
N ILE A 97 1.17 -10.40 0.76
CA ILE A 97 -0.11 -11.08 0.51
C ILE A 97 -0.33 -11.18 -1.00
N GLY A 98 -0.13 -12.38 -1.51
CA GLY A 98 -0.38 -12.76 -2.90
C GLY A 98 -1.64 -13.63 -3.03
N ARG A 99 -2.24 -13.64 -4.23
CA ARG A 99 -3.29 -14.58 -4.62
C ARG A 99 -2.72 -15.54 -5.65
N ARG A 100 -2.90 -16.86 -5.45
CA ARG A 100 -2.38 -17.89 -6.37
C ARG A 100 -3.02 -17.80 -7.76
N ASN A 101 -4.32 -17.55 -7.82
CA ASN A 101 -5.05 -17.36 -9.07
C ASN A 101 -5.05 -15.88 -9.46
N LEU A 102 -4.13 -15.49 -10.35
CA LEU A 102 -3.98 -14.12 -10.84
C LEU A 102 -5.13 -13.71 -11.77
N GLU A 103 -5.64 -14.63 -12.59
CA GLU A 103 -6.75 -14.38 -13.51
C GLU A 103 -7.98 -13.89 -12.75
N GLN A 104 -8.35 -14.59 -11.67
CA GLN A 104 -9.46 -14.16 -10.82
C GLN A 104 -9.21 -12.79 -10.18
N ALA A 105 -7.97 -12.47 -9.81
CA ALA A 105 -7.65 -11.15 -9.25
C ALA A 105 -7.85 -10.04 -10.29
N ILE A 106 -7.44 -10.28 -11.53
CA ILE A 106 -7.60 -9.36 -12.67
C ILE A 106 -9.09 -9.20 -13.00
N ILE A 107 -9.85 -10.29 -13.14
CA ILE A 107 -11.30 -10.24 -13.39
C ILE A 107 -12.01 -9.44 -12.30
N THR A 108 -11.68 -9.69 -11.03
CA THR A 108 -12.26 -8.95 -9.90
C THR A 108 -11.88 -7.47 -9.93
N GLN A 109 -10.67 -7.14 -10.39
CA GLN A 109 -10.21 -5.76 -10.53
C GLN A 109 -10.94 -5.05 -11.67
N ILE A 110 -11.05 -5.69 -12.84
CA ILE A 110 -11.78 -5.18 -14.00
C ILE A 110 -13.24 -4.93 -13.60
N ALA A 111 -13.93 -5.92 -13.04
CA ALA A 111 -15.32 -5.78 -12.62
C ALA A 111 -15.54 -4.66 -11.59
N ALA A 112 -14.57 -4.44 -10.69
CA ALA A 112 -14.64 -3.32 -9.75
C ALA A 112 -14.44 -1.97 -10.44
N CYS A 113 -13.55 -1.88 -11.42
CA CYS A 113 -13.34 -0.67 -12.24
C CYS A 113 -14.50 -0.43 -13.23
N SER A 114 -15.22 -1.46 -13.66
CA SER A 114 -16.41 -1.34 -14.53
C SER A 114 -17.56 -0.60 -13.86
N ASN A 115 -17.61 -0.65 -12.53
CA ASN A 115 -18.61 0.06 -11.73
C ASN A 115 -18.23 1.54 -11.47
N ASP A 116 -16.99 1.94 -11.77
CA ASP A 116 -16.55 3.33 -11.84
C ASP A 116 -16.61 3.77 -13.31
N GLY A 117 -17.75 4.33 -13.72
CA GLY A 117 -18.04 4.65 -15.13
C GLY A 117 -17.02 5.54 -15.85
N GLU A 118 -16.19 6.30 -15.10
CA GLU A 118 -15.15 7.16 -15.65
C GLU A 118 -13.82 6.44 -15.95
N LEU A 119 -13.52 5.33 -15.25
CA LEU A 119 -12.27 4.60 -15.43
C LEU A 119 -12.32 3.65 -16.63
N PHE A 120 -13.49 3.03 -16.87
CA PHE A 120 -13.68 2.11 -17.97
C PHE A 120 -13.72 2.81 -19.34
N SER A 121 -14.27 4.02 -19.40
CA SER A 121 -14.25 4.84 -20.62
C SER A 121 -12.82 5.23 -21.01
N MET A 122 -11.96 5.54 -20.04
CA MET A 122 -10.54 5.87 -20.26
C MET A 122 -9.74 4.65 -20.77
N VAL A 123 -9.98 3.46 -20.23
CA VAL A 123 -9.33 2.22 -20.68
C VAL A 123 -9.80 1.84 -22.08
N ASN A 124 -11.11 1.93 -22.38
CA ASN A 124 -11.62 1.70 -23.73
C ASN A 124 -11.09 2.72 -24.74
N ALA A 125 -10.96 3.99 -24.35
CA ALA A 125 -10.37 5.01 -25.21
C ALA A 125 -8.90 4.67 -25.56
N LEU A 126 -8.13 4.18 -24.59
CA LEU A 126 -6.72 3.77 -24.82
C LEU A 126 -6.60 2.51 -25.68
N MET A 127 -7.52 1.55 -25.56
CA MET A 127 -7.52 0.35 -26.41
C MET A 127 -7.99 0.62 -27.85
N ASN A 128 -8.86 1.61 -28.06
CA ASN A 128 -9.36 1.99 -29.39
C ASN A 128 -8.46 3.02 -30.11
N SER A 129 -7.36 3.44 -29.48
CA SER A 129 -6.35 4.34 -30.06
C SER A 129 -5.11 3.62 -30.63
N PHE A 130 -5.16 2.29 -30.72
CA PHE A 130 -4.24 1.45 -31.50
C PHE A 130 -5.00 0.75 -32.63
#